data_AF-A0A420MAE7-F1
#
_entry.id   AF-A0A420MAE7-F1
#
_cell.length_a   1.000
_cell.length_b   1.000
_cell.length_c   1.000
_cell.angle_alpha   90.00
_cell.angle_beta   90.00
_cell.angle_gamma   90.00
#
_symmetry.space_group_name_H-M   'P 1'
#
loop_
_entity.id
_entity.type
_entity.pdbx_description
1 polymer ?
#
loop_
_entity_poly.entity_id
_entity_poly.type
_entity_poly.pdbx_seq_one_letter_code
_entity_poly.pdbx_strand_id
1 'polypeptide(L)'
;MELSRQMLDVTENGLSQNRSAQKHDRPQTTLSDRLRGLPSKSEVTQPAQLLSKSQETSQVRATVAALLRQQGRERPIGVHWTSRFVKPHPAIKTKIGRRQKASRFNSFTPMAVNWYLDIREREYG
;
A
#
# COMPACT_ATOMS: atom_id res chain seq x y z
N MET A 1 -4.60 15.37 11.96
CA MET A 1 -4.90 16.47 12.91
C MET A 1 -5.70 17.63 12.30
N GLU A 2 -5.85 17.74 10.98
CA GLU A 2 -6.48 18.92 10.35
C GLU A 2 -8.00 18.79 10.16
N LEU A 3 -8.47 17.56 9.99
CA LEU A 3 -9.86 17.22 9.73
C LEU A 3 -10.75 17.37 10.99
N SER A 4 -10.21 17.19 12.21
CA SER A 4 -10.97 17.38 13.46
C SER A 4 -11.49 18.81 13.63
N ARG A 5 -10.71 19.82 13.23
CA ARG A 5 -11.11 21.24 13.29
C ARG A 5 -12.35 21.53 12.42
N GLN A 6 -12.46 20.88 11.27
CA GLN A 6 -13.58 21.06 10.34
C GLN A 6 -14.87 20.42 10.85
N MET A 7 -14.77 19.28 11.54
CA MET A 7 -15.91 18.64 12.18
C MET A 7 -16.40 19.47 13.36
N LEU A 8 -15.48 20.00 14.16
CA LEU A 8 -15.77 20.88 15.29
C LEU A 8 -16.48 22.17 14.82
N ASP A 9 -16.07 22.72 13.67
CA ASP A 9 -16.76 23.85 13.04
C ASP A 9 -18.24 23.54 12.70
N VAL A 10 -18.56 22.30 12.32
CA VAL A 10 -19.93 21.88 11.98
C VAL A 10 -20.74 21.49 13.21
N THR A 11 -20.11 20.88 14.22
CA THR A 11 -20.80 20.34 15.40
C THR A 11 -20.92 21.35 16.55
N GLU A 12 -19.92 22.20 16.75
CA GLU A 12 -19.86 23.13 17.90
C GLU A 12 -20.01 24.59 17.48
N ASN A 13 -19.44 24.99 16.33
CA ASN A 13 -19.51 26.38 15.86
C ASN A 13 -20.73 26.66 14.96
N GLY A 14 -21.62 25.69 14.77
CA GLY A 14 -22.87 25.84 14.01
C GLY A 14 -22.70 26.15 12.53
N LEU A 15 -21.51 25.97 11.95
CA LEU A 15 -21.27 26.23 10.54
C LEU A 15 -21.89 25.12 9.69
N SER A 16 -22.49 25.49 8.56
CA SER A 16 -22.92 24.50 7.57
C SER A 16 -21.71 23.79 6.97
N GLN A 17 -21.89 22.52 6.56
CA GLN A 17 -20.81 21.71 5.98
C GLN A 17 -20.11 22.41 4.80
N ASN A 18 -20.85 23.17 3.99
CA ASN A 18 -20.30 23.92 2.87
C ASN A 18 -19.43 25.12 3.33
N ARG A 19 -19.87 25.84 4.36
CA ARG A 19 -19.09 26.97 4.91
C ARG A 19 -17.83 26.51 5.64
N SER A 20 -17.90 25.40 6.36
CA SER A 20 -16.71 24.75 6.92
C SER A 20 -15.78 24.29 5.81
N ALA A 21 -16.29 23.64 4.76
CA ALA A 21 -15.49 23.20 3.61
C ALA A 21 -14.77 24.35 2.89
N GLN A 22 -15.45 25.48 2.65
CA GLN A 22 -14.88 26.69 2.05
C GLN A 22 -13.82 27.34 2.95
N LYS A 23 -14.07 27.42 4.26
CA LYS A 23 -13.12 28.00 5.24
C LYS A 23 -11.79 27.25 5.31
N HIS A 24 -11.80 25.97 4.99
CA HIS A 24 -10.63 25.09 5.08
C HIS A 24 -10.16 24.57 3.70
N ASP A 25 -10.65 25.14 2.60
CA ASP A 25 -10.28 24.79 1.22
C ASP A 25 -10.36 23.29 0.89
N ARG A 26 -11.42 22.62 1.36
CA ARG A 26 -11.65 21.18 1.11
C ARG A 26 -12.97 20.94 0.39
N PRO A 27 -13.09 19.84 -0.38
CA PRO A 27 -14.38 19.42 -0.90
C PRO A 27 -15.35 19.07 0.23
N GLN A 28 -16.55 19.65 0.22
CA GLN A 28 -17.59 19.37 1.22
C GLN A 28 -17.97 17.87 1.29
N THR A 29 -17.84 17.15 0.18
CA THR A 29 -18.04 15.69 0.12
C THR A 29 -17.14 14.94 1.09
N THR A 30 -15.89 15.37 1.25
CA THR A 30 -14.92 14.79 2.21
C THR A 30 -15.43 14.89 3.65
N LEU A 31 -16.07 16.00 4.00
CA LEU A 31 -16.67 16.22 5.32
C LEU A 31 -17.95 15.43 5.50
N SER A 32 -18.79 15.39 4.47
CA SER A 32 -20.03 14.61 4.47
C SER A 32 -19.77 13.11 4.64
N ASP A 33 -18.74 12.58 3.97
CA ASP A 33 -18.36 11.17 4.08
C ASP A 33 -17.85 10.85 5.48
N ARG A 34 -17.03 11.72 6.07
CA ARG A 34 -16.54 11.51 7.44
C ARG A 34 -17.60 11.67 8.51
N LEU A 35 -18.55 12.60 8.35
CA LEU A 35 -19.71 12.73 9.25
C LEU A 35 -20.60 11.48 9.19
N ARG A 36 -20.62 10.77 8.05
CA ARG A 36 -21.24 9.45 7.87
C ARG A 36 -20.37 8.29 8.35
N GLY A 37 -19.20 8.57 8.93
CA GLY A 37 -18.27 7.56 9.44
C GLY A 37 -17.49 6.82 8.36
N LEU A 38 -17.47 7.29 7.12
CA LEU A 38 -16.70 6.66 6.06
C LEU A 38 -15.20 6.99 6.23
N PRO A 39 -14.34 5.96 6.44
CA PRO A 39 -12.91 6.16 6.51
C PRO A 39 -12.34 6.55 5.14
N SER A 40 -11.33 7.41 5.14
CA SER A 40 -10.62 7.76 3.91
C SER A 40 -9.92 6.53 3.30
N LYS A 41 -9.68 6.54 1.99
CA LYS A 41 -8.98 5.44 1.30
C LYS A 41 -7.63 5.12 1.95
N SER A 42 -6.90 6.13 2.43
CA SER A 42 -5.67 5.91 3.19
C SER A 42 -5.92 5.25 4.54
N GLU A 43 -6.92 5.68 5.31
CA GLU A 43 -7.25 5.05 6.60
C GLU A 43 -7.73 3.60 6.45
N VAL A 44 -8.36 3.25 5.33
CA VAL A 44 -8.75 1.86 5.03
C VAL A 44 -7.53 1.03 4.61
N THR A 45 -6.63 1.61 3.82
CA THR A 45 -5.54 0.85 3.18
C THR A 45 -4.31 0.73 4.09
N GLN A 46 -3.96 1.78 4.85
CA GLN A 46 -2.78 1.82 5.72
C GLN A 46 -2.74 0.75 6.82
N PRO A 47 -3.81 0.48 7.60
CA PRO A 47 -3.75 -0.56 8.63
C PRO A 47 -3.58 -1.97 8.06
N ALA A 48 -3.89 -2.17 6.78
CA ALA A 48 -3.68 -3.43 6.08
C ALA A 48 -2.32 -3.51 5.34
N GLN A 49 -1.62 -2.39 5.17
CA GLN A 49 -0.32 -2.33 4.50
C GLN A 49 0.81 -2.42 5.52
N LEU A 50 1.58 -3.51 5.47
CA LEU A 50 2.74 -3.72 6.35
C LEU A 50 3.93 -2.80 6.01
N LEU A 51 3.94 -2.24 4.80
CA LEU A 51 4.99 -1.38 4.26
C LEU A 51 4.35 -0.21 3.51
N SER A 52 5.03 0.93 3.46
CA SER A 52 4.59 2.01 2.58
C SER A 52 4.65 1.57 1.11
N LYS A 53 3.79 2.13 0.25
CA LYS A 53 3.78 1.82 -1.19
C LYS A 53 5.17 1.99 -1.85
N SER A 54 5.94 2.98 -1.41
CA SER A 54 7.31 3.21 -1.89
C SER A 54 8.24 2.04 -1.53
N GLN A 55 8.16 1.56 -0.28
CA GLN A 55 8.93 0.40 0.18
C GLN A 55 8.51 -0.88 -0.55
N GLU A 56 7.20 -1.14 -0.72
CA GLU A 56 6.71 -2.30 -1.47
C GLU A 56 7.25 -2.32 -2.91
N THR A 57 7.19 -1.18 -3.61
CA THR A 57 7.71 -1.10 -4.99
C THR A 57 9.21 -1.29 -5.07
N SER A 58 9.96 -0.78 -4.10
CA SER A 58 11.42 -0.91 -4.05
C SER A 58 11.82 -2.36 -3.76
N GLN A 59 11.14 -3.02 -2.83
CA GLN A 59 11.39 -4.41 -2.48
C GLN A 59 11.12 -5.35 -3.66
N VAL A 60 9.98 -5.18 -4.35
CA VAL A 60 9.67 -5.99 -5.56
C VAL A 60 10.73 -5.78 -6.64
N ARG A 61 11.17 -4.54 -6.87
CA ARG A 61 12.23 -4.26 -7.85
C ARG A 61 13.56 -4.92 -7.46
N ALA A 62 13.96 -4.84 -6.20
CA ALA A 62 15.18 -5.46 -5.71
C ALA A 62 15.15 -6.99 -5.88
N THR A 63 14.05 -7.64 -5.51
CA THR A 63 13.89 -9.09 -5.68
C THR A 63 13.95 -9.51 -7.15
N VAL A 64 13.27 -8.78 -8.05
CA VAL A 64 13.32 -9.09 -9.49
C VAL A 64 14.72 -8.84 -10.06
N ALA A 65 15.43 -7.80 -9.61
CA ALA A 65 16.81 -7.54 -10.03
C ALA A 65 17.73 -8.70 -9.61
N ALA A 66 17.59 -9.18 -8.38
CA ALA A 66 18.35 -10.33 -7.89
C ALA A 66 18.09 -11.61 -8.71
N LEU A 67 16.82 -11.90 -9.03
CA LEU A 67 16.44 -13.04 -9.87
C LEU A 67 17.01 -12.94 -11.30
N LEU A 68 16.95 -11.74 -11.88
CA LEU A 68 17.51 -11.49 -13.21
C LEU A 68 19.03 -11.65 -13.23
N ARG A 69 19.73 -11.19 -12.18
CA ARG A 69 21.17 -11.42 -12.00
C ARG A 69 21.50 -12.90 -11.88
N GLN A 70 20.71 -13.68 -11.13
CA GLN A 70 20.88 -15.14 -11.04
C GLN A 70 20.72 -15.86 -12.39
N GLN A 71 19.89 -15.33 -13.29
CA GLN A 71 19.70 -15.87 -14.64
C GLN A 71 20.76 -15.37 -15.65
N GLY A 72 21.78 -14.63 -15.21
CA GLY A 72 22.79 -14.01 -16.08
C GLY A 72 22.22 -12.90 -16.97
N ARG A 73 21.03 -12.38 -16.65
CA ARG A 73 20.33 -11.34 -17.41
C ARG A 73 20.35 -10.03 -16.65
N GLU A 74 21.51 -9.40 -16.60
CA GLU A 74 21.66 -8.09 -15.95
C GLU A 74 20.97 -7.00 -16.79
N ARG A 75 19.68 -6.79 -16.55
CA ARG A 75 18.91 -5.68 -17.13
C ARG A 75 18.56 -4.68 -16.03
N PRO A 76 18.87 -3.38 -16.20
CA PRO A 76 18.49 -2.36 -15.23
C PRO A 76 16.95 -2.23 -15.17
N ILE A 77 16.38 -2.46 -13.99
CA ILE A 77 14.93 -2.35 -13.76
C ILE A 77 14.57 -0.89 -13.47
N GLY A 78 13.90 -0.25 -14.42
CA GLY A 78 13.44 1.13 -14.28
C GLY A 78 12.43 1.34 -13.13
N VAL A 79 12.33 2.58 -12.62
CA VAL A 79 11.46 2.94 -11.50
C VAL A 79 9.98 2.61 -11.77
N HIS A 80 9.52 2.81 -13.01
CA HIS A 80 8.14 2.55 -13.43
C HIS A 80 7.89 1.09 -13.84
N TRP A 81 8.87 0.21 -13.70
CA TRP A 81 8.80 -1.15 -14.22
C TRP A 81 7.64 -1.94 -13.62
N THR A 82 7.40 -1.86 -12.31
CA THR A 82 6.30 -2.58 -11.64
C THR A 82 4.94 -2.19 -12.19
N SER A 83 4.68 -0.88 -12.34
CA SER A 83 3.44 -0.37 -12.94
C SER A 83 3.28 -0.81 -14.40
N ARG A 84 4.36 -0.72 -15.20
CA ARG A 84 4.37 -1.17 -16.60
C ARG A 84 4.22 -2.68 -16.74
N PHE A 85 4.72 -3.45 -15.78
CA PHE A 85 4.61 -4.90 -15.76
C PHE A 85 3.17 -5.34 -15.42
N VAL A 86 2.52 -4.68 -14.46
CA VAL A 86 1.14 -5.02 -14.07
C VAL A 86 0.11 -4.57 -15.13
N LYS A 87 0.36 -3.47 -15.86
CA LYS A 87 -0.57 -2.92 -16.87
C LYS A 87 -1.07 -3.95 -17.91
N PRO A 88 -0.22 -4.76 -18.55
CA PRO A 88 -0.67 -5.81 -19.49
C PRO A 88 -1.19 -7.09 -18.80
N HIS A 89 -1.05 -7.23 -17.48
CA HIS A 89 -1.45 -8.43 -16.73
C HIS A 89 -2.57 -8.12 -15.71
N PRO A 90 -3.81 -7.87 -16.16
CA PRO A 90 -4.91 -7.45 -15.29
C PRO A 90 -5.27 -8.48 -14.22
N ALA A 91 -4.98 -9.77 -14.45
CA ALA A 91 -5.17 -10.84 -13.46
C ALA A 91 -4.36 -10.62 -12.16
N ILE A 92 -3.24 -9.87 -12.23
CA ILE A 92 -2.42 -9.52 -11.07
C ILE A 92 -3.11 -8.44 -10.23
N LYS A 93 -3.77 -7.47 -10.88
CA LYS A 93 -4.45 -6.33 -10.23
C LYS A 93 -5.61 -6.76 -9.34
N THR A 94 -6.28 -7.85 -9.69
CA THR A 94 -7.54 -8.28 -9.07
C THR A 94 -7.39 -9.41 -8.05
N LYS A 95 -6.17 -9.75 -7.64
CA LYS A 95 -5.96 -10.71 -6.55
C LYS A 95 -6.24 -10.03 -5.21
N ILE A 96 -7.52 -9.84 -4.89
CA ILE A 96 -7.96 -9.60 -3.51
C ILE A 96 -7.43 -10.78 -2.71
N GLY A 97 -6.44 -10.52 -1.85
CA GLY A 97 -5.88 -11.53 -0.98
C GLY A 97 -6.98 -12.08 -0.09
N ARG A 98 -7.55 -13.24 -0.44
CA ARG A 98 -8.29 -14.02 0.55
C ARG A 98 -7.29 -14.41 1.63
N ARG A 99 -7.61 -14.16 2.89
CA ARG A 99 -6.83 -14.65 4.04
C ARG A 99 -6.73 -16.18 3.92
N GLN A 100 -5.61 -16.67 3.42
CA GLN A 100 -5.32 -18.11 3.32
C GLN A 100 -4.94 -18.58 4.73
N LYS A 101 -5.59 -19.65 5.22
CA LYS A 101 -5.17 -20.27 6.49
C LYS A 101 -3.69 -20.69 6.36
N ALA A 102 -2.87 -20.38 7.36
CA ALA A 102 -1.44 -20.69 7.37
C ALA A 102 -1.14 -22.17 7.05
N SER A 103 -2.07 -23.07 7.41
CA SER A 103 -2.01 -24.50 7.11
C SER A 103 -2.01 -24.88 5.61
N ARG A 104 -2.29 -23.93 4.69
CA ARG A 104 -2.20 -24.16 3.24
C ARG A 104 -0.90 -23.60 2.63
N PHE A 105 -0.07 -22.92 3.41
CA PHE A 105 1.22 -22.44 2.97
C PHE A 105 2.26 -23.57 3.11
N ASN A 106 2.14 -24.60 2.27
CA ASN A 106 3.08 -25.73 2.25
C ASN A 106 4.48 -25.34 1.77
N SER A 107 4.67 -24.09 1.34
CA SER A 107 5.93 -23.51 0.88
C SER A 107 6.76 -22.82 1.97
N PHE A 108 6.28 -22.77 3.23
CA PHE A 108 7.05 -22.35 4.40
C PHE A 108 7.82 -23.56 4.96
N THR A 109 8.60 -24.23 4.12
CA THR A 109 9.54 -25.23 4.61
C THR A 109 10.69 -24.52 5.31
N PRO A 110 11.25 -25.07 6.41
CA PRO A 110 12.43 -24.48 7.06
C PRO A 110 13.58 -24.21 6.07
N MET A 111 13.70 -25.05 5.03
CA MET A 111 14.62 -24.82 3.90
C MET A 111 14.33 -23.55 3.11
N ALA A 112 13.07 -23.28 2.74
CA ALA A 112 12.71 -22.08 1.99
C ALA A 112 12.90 -20.81 2.82
N VAL A 113 12.65 -20.90 4.13
CA VAL A 113 12.87 -19.80 5.08
C VAL A 113 14.36 -19.52 5.25
N ASN A 114 15.15 -20.55 5.53
CA ASN A 114 16.60 -20.39 5.68
C ASN A 114 17.23 -19.89 4.38
N TRP A 115 16.84 -20.43 3.22
CA TRP A 115 17.30 -19.95 1.92
C TRP A 115 16.99 -18.45 1.70
N TYR A 116 15.81 -17.98 2.10
CA TYR A 116 15.47 -16.56 2.02
C TYR A 116 16.32 -15.70 2.98
N LEU A 117 16.56 -16.19 4.21
CA LEU A 117 17.40 -15.50 5.19
C LEU A 117 18.87 -15.45 4.76
N ASP A 118 19.42 -16.54 4.22
CA ASP A 118 20.79 -16.61 3.68
C ASP A 118 21.01 -15.59 2.56
N ILE A 119 20.03 -15.44 1.65
CA ILE A 119 20.07 -14.43 0.59
C ILE A 119 20.05 -13.02 1.18
N ARG A 120 19.23 -12.80 2.22
CA ARG A 120 19.07 -11.48 2.83
C ARG A 120 20.32 -11.06 3.62
N GLU A 121 20.93 -11.97 4.37
CA GLU A 121 22.16 -11.72 5.12
C GLU A 121 23.35 -11.49 4.19
N ARG A 122 23.44 -12.20 3.06
CA ARG A 122 24.52 -11.98 2.09
C ARG A 122 24.48 -10.61 1.39
N GLU A 123 23.28 -10.06 1.19
CA GLU A 123 23.09 -8.81 0.44
C GLU A 123 23.01 -7.56 1.34
N TYR A 124 22.71 -7.73 2.63
CA TYR A 124 22.46 -6.62 3.57
C TYR A 124 23.07 -6.79 4.97
N GLY A 125 23.77 -7.90 5.23
CA GLY A 125 24.50 -8.16 6.47
C GLY A 125 25.92 -7.62 6.44
#